data_AF-A0AA48M430-F1
#
_entry.id   AF-A0AA48M430-F1
#
_cell.length_a   1.000
_cell.length_b   1.000
_cell.length_c   1.000
_cell.angle_alpha   90.00
_cell.angle_beta   90.00
_cell.angle_gamma   90.00
#
_symmetry.space_group_name_H-M   'P 1'
#
loop_
_entity.id
_entity.type
_entity.pdbx_description
1 polymer ?
#
loop_
_entity_poly.entity_id
_entity_poly.type
_entity_poly.pdbx_seq_one_letter_code
_entity_poly.pdbx_strand_id
1 'polypeptide(L)'
;MEWLALSLAFVAIIFFTVHYPGFRRGIAGLAAVLIVLTIVVVAATSFYSWVQEFRTEARRQAASNLIRPEQIGLSDPKLTLGTSPNLSATILNKSKYDLAELEIRILLSDCPSPSRDDSISEKEWDEFINSAPKPQESKTTPRTGMFDDLIPKKPVKRSSTAGGMFDDLPDLTRSPTKADGNARQGSQCGIVGEYVAVASALRVPKGQKRALKTPVHFADLPTLTEWSWRYSIDKAIAKYQ
;
A
#
# COMPACT_ATOMS: atom_id res chain seq x y z
N MET A 1 11.50 29.16 -40.36
CA MET A 1 12.85 29.13 -40.96
C MET A 1 13.74 28.08 -40.28
N GLU A 2 13.78 27.95 -38.95
CA GLU A 2 14.66 26.99 -38.24
C GLU A 2 14.47 25.51 -38.63
N TRP A 3 13.23 25.07 -38.83
CA TRP A 3 12.93 23.69 -39.25
C TRP A 3 13.51 23.33 -40.64
N LEU A 4 13.57 24.30 -41.56
CA LEU A 4 14.18 24.11 -42.89
C LEU A 4 15.69 23.96 -42.80
N ALA A 5 16.34 24.75 -41.95
CA ALA A 5 17.79 24.66 -41.72
C ALA A 5 18.19 23.30 -41.11
N LEU A 6 17.42 22.80 -40.14
CA LEU A 6 17.64 21.47 -39.54
C LEU A 6 17.44 20.33 -40.56
N SER A 7 16.38 20.40 -41.36
CA SER A 7 16.14 19.42 -42.44
C SER A 7 17.30 19.38 -43.43
N LEU A 8 17.80 20.55 -43.85
CA LEU A 8 18.86 20.65 -44.85
C LEU A 8 20.21 20.15 -44.29
N ALA A 9 20.49 20.44 -43.02
CA ALA A 9 21.64 19.89 -42.30
C ALA A 9 21.57 18.36 -42.18
N PHE A 10 20.39 17.79 -41.89
CA PHE A 10 20.21 16.33 -41.78
C PHE A 10 20.48 15.61 -43.12
N VAL A 11 19.97 16.15 -44.23
CA VAL A 11 20.22 15.62 -45.57
C VAL A 11 21.72 15.70 -45.92
N ALA A 12 22.38 16.82 -45.60
CA ALA A 12 23.82 16.95 -45.80
C ALA A 12 24.61 15.90 -45.01
N ILE A 13 24.26 15.66 -43.74
CA ILE A 13 24.88 14.62 -42.91
C ILE A 13 24.73 13.25 -43.58
N ILE A 14 23.51 12.87 -44.00
CA ILE A 14 23.28 11.58 -44.69
C ILE A 14 24.14 11.47 -45.95
N PHE A 15 24.16 12.52 -46.79
CA PHE A 15 24.93 12.55 -48.03
C PHE A 15 26.43 12.34 -47.77
N PHE A 16 27.01 13.07 -46.82
CA PHE A 16 28.42 12.90 -46.43
C PHE A 16 28.69 11.51 -45.84
N THR A 17 27.73 10.95 -45.10
CA THR A 17 27.84 9.59 -44.53
C THR A 17 27.89 8.54 -45.63
N VAL A 18 27.14 8.70 -46.72
CA VAL A 18 27.13 7.74 -47.84
C VAL A 18 28.41 7.83 -48.66
N HIS A 19 28.84 9.03 -49.05
CA HIS A 19 29.94 9.22 -50.01
C HIS A 19 31.35 9.15 -49.41
N TYR A 20 31.55 9.51 -48.14
CA TYR A 20 32.90 9.59 -47.56
C TYR A 20 33.13 8.50 -46.50
N PRO A 21 33.88 7.43 -46.82
CA PRO A 21 34.12 6.33 -45.87
C PRO A 21 34.94 6.76 -44.64
N GLY A 22 35.81 7.77 -44.77
CA GLY A 22 36.51 8.38 -43.64
C GLY A 22 35.56 9.12 -42.69
N PHE A 23 34.51 9.75 -43.22
CA PHE A 23 33.50 10.47 -42.43
C PHE A 23 32.64 9.51 -41.60
N ARG A 24 32.37 8.29 -42.10
CA ARG A 24 31.66 7.25 -41.33
C ARG A 24 32.38 6.89 -40.03
N ARG A 25 33.72 6.76 -40.05
CA ARG A 25 34.51 6.48 -38.86
C ARG A 25 34.47 7.63 -37.86
N GLY A 26 34.49 8.88 -38.37
CA GLY A 26 34.35 10.09 -37.55
C GLY A 26 32.99 10.18 -36.85
N ILE A 27 31.89 9.97 -37.59
CA ILE A 27 30.53 9.96 -37.02
C ILE A 27 30.37 8.81 -36.03
N ALA A 28 30.87 7.61 -36.32
CA ALA A 28 30.77 6.49 -35.40
C ALA A 28 31.49 6.77 -34.08
N GLY A 29 32.68 7.39 -34.12
CA GLY A 29 33.40 7.85 -32.94
C GLY A 29 32.62 8.90 -32.14
N LEU A 30 32.08 9.91 -32.83
CA LEU A 30 31.25 10.94 -32.20
C LEU A 30 29.99 10.35 -31.56
N ALA A 31 29.30 9.45 -32.26
CA ALA A 31 28.11 8.78 -31.76
C ALA A 31 28.42 7.93 -30.52
N ALA A 32 29.53 7.19 -30.52
CA ALA A 32 29.96 6.43 -29.35
C ALA A 32 30.22 7.35 -28.14
N VAL A 33 30.90 8.50 -28.34
CA VAL A 33 31.12 9.49 -27.29
C VAL A 33 29.80 10.04 -26.76
N LEU A 34 28.86 10.40 -27.65
CA LEU A 34 27.55 10.90 -27.24
C LEU A 34 26.77 9.86 -26.44
N ILE A 35 26.76 8.58 -26.86
CA ILE A 35 26.10 7.50 -26.13
C ILE A 35 26.67 7.36 -24.72
N VAL A 36 28.01 7.32 -24.58
CA VAL A 36 28.68 7.24 -23.27
C VAL A 36 28.30 8.44 -22.40
N LEU A 37 28.31 9.65 -22.96
CA LEU A 37 27.96 10.87 -22.23
C LEU A 37 26.49 10.85 -21.77
N THR A 38 25.59 10.33 -22.62
CA THR A 38 24.17 10.16 -22.26
C THR A 38 24.00 9.18 -21.10
N ILE A 39 24.71 8.04 -21.13
CA ILE A 39 24.69 7.05 -20.04
C ILE A 39 25.19 7.66 -18.73
N VAL A 40 26.29 8.44 -18.78
CA VAL A 40 26.84 9.12 -17.59
C VAL A 40 25.84 10.10 -16.99
N VAL A 41 25.13 10.88 -17.82
CA VAL A 41 24.10 11.82 -17.34
C VAL A 41 22.93 11.09 -16.71
N VAL A 42 22.45 9.99 -17.31
CA VAL A 42 21.38 9.17 -16.74
C VAL A 42 21.81 8.53 -15.41
N ALA A 43 23.03 7.99 -15.34
CA ALA A 43 23.57 7.42 -14.12
C ALA A 43 23.72 8.48 -13.02
N ALA A 44 24.25 9.66 -13.33
CA ALA A 44 24.38 10.76 -12.38
C ALA A 44 23.00 11.23 -11.87
N THR A 45 22.03 11.46 -12.75
CA THR A 45 20.69 11.90 -12.35
C THR A 45 19.97 10.88 -11.49
N SER A 46 20.02 9.59 -11.86
CA SER A 46 19.43 8.50 -11.06
C SER A 46 20.11 8.35 -9.69
N PHE A 47 21.43 8.53 -9.61
CA PHE A 47 22.15 8.55 -8.35
C PHE A 47 21.80 9.76 -7.48
N TYR A 48 21.69 10.95 -8.07
CA TYR A 48 21.27 12.16 -7.36
C TYR A 48 19.86 12.03 -6.77
N SER A 49 18.90 11.47 -7.52
CA SER A 49 17.55 11.24 -6.99
C SER A 49 17.54 10.24 -5.85
N TRP A 50 18.31 9.14 -5.99
CA TRP A 50 18.46 8.13 -4.94
C TRP A 50 19.06 8.71 -3.65
N VAL A 51 20.15 9.49 -3.73
CA VAL A 51 20.77 10.11 -2.55
C VAL A 51 19.83 11.10 -1.84
N GLN A 52 18.99 11.82 -2.59
CA GLN A 52 18.01 12.72 -1.98
C GLN A 52 16.96 11.96 -1.16
N GLU A 53 16.49 10.83 -1.67
CA GLU A 53 15.51 9.96 -0.97
C GLU A 53 16.09 9.38 0.32
N PHE A 54 17.35 8.93 0.32
CA PHE A 54 18.03 8.48 1.55
C PHE A 54 18.16 9.58 2.60
N ARG A 55 18.47 10.82 2.17
CA ARG A 55 18.60 11.95 3.10
C ARG A 55 17.26 12.36 3.68
N THR A 56 16.17 12.28 2.92
CA THR A 56 14.84 12.59 3.44
C THR A 56 14.38 11.52 4.43
N GLU A 57 14.65 10.24 4.18
CA GLU A 57 14.35 9.16 5.12
C GLU A 57 15.13 9.29 6.43
N ALA A 58 16.44 9.52 6.37
CA ALA A 58 17.27 9.72 7.56
C ALA A 58 16.79 10.93 8.39
N ARG A 59 16.42 12.03 7.71
CA ARG A 59 15.84 13.21 8.37
C ARG A 59 14.47 12.92 8.97
N ARG A 60 13.63 12.12 8.29
CA ARG A 60 12.32 11.70 8.81
C ARG A 60 12.46 10.84 10.06
N GLN A 61 13.41 9.91 10.09
CA GLN A 61 13.70 9.09 11.27
C GLN A 61 14.22 9.94 12.44
N ALA A 62 15.12 10.89 12.16
CA ALA A 62 15.58 11.83 13.18
C ALA A 62 14.42 12.69 13.71
N ALA A 63 13.54 13.17 12.82
CA ALA A 63 12.39 14.00 13.18
C ALA A 63 11.26 13.22 13.89
N SER A 64 11.10 11.93 13.63
CA SER A 64 10.11 11.10 14.34
C SER A 64 10.51 10.83 15.79
N ASN A 65 11.81 10.86 16.10
CA ASN A 65 12.28 10.72 17.48
C ASN A 65 12.13 12.02 18.30
N LEU A 66 11.78 13.14 17.67
CA LEU A 66 11.64 14.44 18.35
C LEU A 66 10.30 14.62 19.06
N ILE A 67 9.23 14.06 18.51
CA ILE A 67 7.87 14.16 19.06
C ILE A 67 7.46 12.76 19.47
N ARG A 68 7.19 12.57 20.77
CA ARG A 68 6.66 11.29 21.23
C ARG A 68 5.15 11.22 20.98
N PRO A 69 4.57 10.04 20.66
CA PRO A 69 3.14 9.90 20.40
C PRO A 69 2.25 10.45 21.53
N GLU A 70 2.66 10.29 22.80
CA GLU A 70 1.88 10.73 23.96
C GLU A 70 1.82 12.27 24.11
N GLN A 71 2.70 12.98 23.40
CA GLN A 71 2.67 14.44 23.31
C GLN A 71 1.62 14.95 22.32
N ILE A 72 1.00 14.07 21.55
CA ILE A 72 -0.08 14.42 20.64
C ILE A 72 -1.41 13.94 21.26
N GLY A 73 -2.31 14.88 21.49
CA GLY A 73 -3.68 14.56 21.90
C GLY A 73 -4.60 14.54 20.70
N LEU A 74 -5.45 13.53 20.58
CA LEU A 74 -6.63 13.57 19.71
C LEU A 74 -7.86 13.79 20.59
N SER A 75 -8.68 14.79 20.26
CA SER A 75 -10.00 14.98 20.86
C SER A 75 -11.09 14.82 19.81
N ASP A 76 -12.25 14.34 20.25
CA ASP A 76 -13.44 14.14 19.42
C ASP A 76 -13.21 13.31 18.15
N PRO A 77 -12.50 12.16 18.24
CA PRO A 77 -12.23 11.32 17.10
C PRO A 77 -13.54 10.73 16.57
N LYS A 78 -13.79 10.91 15.27
CA LYS A 78 -15.00 10.45 14.56
C LYS A 78 -14.60 9.83 13.23
N LEU A 79 -14.81 8.53 13.12
CA LEU A 79 -14.70 7.78 11.88
C LEU A 79 -16.07 7.73 11.20
N THR A 80 -16.13 8.18 9.95
CA THR A 80 -17.33 8.03 9.12
C THR A 80 -17.08 6.93 8.10
N LEU A 81 -17.82 5.83 8.18
CA LEU A 81 -17.89 4.81 7.14
C LEU A 81 -18.98 5.21 6.14
N GLY A 82 -18.65 5.20 4.85
CA GLY A 82 -19.52 5.61 3.76
C GLY A 82 -18.80 5.46 2.42
N THR A 83 -19.29 6.10 1.37
CA THR A 83 -18.64 6.07 0.04
C THR A 83 -17.23 6.67 0.05
N SER A 84 -16.95 7.58 0.99
CA SER A 84 -15.63 8.12 1.24
C SER A 84 -15.33 8.05 2.75
N PRO A 85 -14.69 6.97 3.22
CA PRO A 85 -14.38 6.84 4.62
C PRO A 85 -13.40 7.94 5.03
N ASN A 86 -13.67 8.59 6.15
CA ASN A 86 -12.87 9.72 6.63
C ASN A 86 -12.76 9.66 8.14
N LEU A 87 -11.56 9.97 8.64
CA LEU A 87 -11.31 10.23 10.05
C LEU A 87 -11.28 11.75 10.27
N SER A 88 -12.14 12.21 11.17
CA SER A 88 -12.16 13.60 11.65
C SER A 88 -11.85 13.65 13.14
N ALA A 89 -10.98 14.56 13.55
CA ALA A 89 -10.60 14.73 14.95
C ALA A 89 -10.06 16.16 15.17
N THR A 90 -9.85 16.56 16.42
CA THR A 90 -9.07 17.75 16.76
C THR A 90 -7.73 17.31 17.34
N ILE A 91 -6.64 17.68 16.68
CA ILE A 91 -5.28 17.40 17.14
C ILE A 91 -4.83 18.52 18.08
N LEU A 92 -4.28 18.17 19.24
CA LEU A 92 -3.58 19.05 20.16
C LEU A 92 -2.09 18.65 20.17
N ASN A 93 -1.23 19.57 19.75
CA ASN A 93 0.22 19.37 19.83
C ASN A 93 0.76 19.88 21.18
N LYS A 94 1.11 18.98 22.10
CA LYS A 94 1.73 19.32 23.40
C LYS A 94 3.26 19.30 23.34
N SER A 95 3.85 18.96 22.20
CA SER A 95 5.30 18.91 22.04
C SER A 95 5.91 20.31 21.90
N LYS A 96 7.24 20.39 21.99
CA LYS A 96 8.00 21.62 21.78
C LYS A 96 8.29 21.94 20.30
N TYR A 97 7.91 21.04 19.39
CA TYR A 97 8.18 21.15 17.96
C TYR A 97 6.87 21.34 17.19
N ASP A 98 6.94 21.91 15.98
CA ASP A 98 5.78 21.99 15.10
C ASP A 98 5.50 20.62 14.48
N LEU A 99 4.26 20.15 14.54
CA LEU A 99 3.86 18.86 13.95
C LEU A 99 3.65 19.03 12.44
N ALA A 100 4.33 18.19 11.65
CA ALA A 100 4.26 18.19 10.18
C ALA A 100 3.45 17.01 9.61
N GLU A 101 3.54 15.85 10.26
CA GLU A 101 2.93 14.62 9.80
C GLU A 101 2.56 13.75 11.00
N LEU A 102 1.43 13.05 10.89
CA LEU A 102 0.89 12.20 11.95
C LEU A 102 0.39 10.89 11.33
N GLU A 103 0.83 9.77 11.89
CA GLU A 103 0.44 8.42 11.50
C GLU A 103 -0.48 7.86 12.58
N ILE A 104 -1.70 7.50 12.17
CA ILE A 104 -2.75 7.00 13.06
C ILE A 104 -3.13 5.61 12.59
N ARG A 105 -2.94 4.61 13.44
CA ARG A 105 -3.45 3.26 13.19
C ARG A 105 -4.89 3.18 13.67
N ILE A 106 -5.74 2.62 12.84
CA ILE A 106 -7.17 2.47 13.06
C ILE A 106 -7.50 0.99 12.98
N LEU A 107 -8.10 0.45 14.04
CA LEU A 107 -8.66 -0.90 14.05
C LEU A 107 -10.18 -0.81 13.99
N LEU A 108 -10.76 -1.58 13.09
CA LEU A 108 -12.20 -1.73 12.92
C LEU A 108 -12.62 -3.12 13.40
N SER A 109 -13.66 -3.19 14.22
CA SER A 109 -14.17 -4.43 14.80
C SER A 109 -15.67 -4.55 14.58
N ASP A 110 -16.13 -5.75 14.23
CA ASP A 110 -17.55 -6.05 14.03
C ASP A 110 -18.14 -6.49 15.37
N CYS A 111 -18.68 -5.51 16.08
CA CYS A 111 -19.22 -5.70 17.41
C CYS A 111 -20.29 -4.65 17.71
N PRO A 112 -21.34 -5.02 18.48
CA PRO A 112 -22.21 -4.04 19.12
C PRO A 112 -21.32 -3.08 19.90
N SER A 113 -21.26 -1.82 19.45
CA SER A 113 -20.46 -0.80 20.11
C SER A 113 -20.84 -0.78 21.60
N PRO A 114 -19.92 -1.07 22.54
CA PRO A 114 -20.15 -0.65 23.91
C PRO A 114 -20.31 0.87 23.86
N SER A 115 -21.23 1.40 24.65
CA SER A 115 -21.63 2.80 24.64
C SER A 115 -20.42 3.74 24.79
N ARG A 116 -19.96 4.29 23.66
CA ARG A 116 -19.36 5.62 23.43
C ARG A 116 -18.76 6.31 24.68
N ASP A 117 -17.57 5.88 25.13
CA ASP A 117 -16.55 6.76 25.78
C ASP A 117 -15.20 6.10 26.17
N ASP A 118 -14.89 4.86 25.75
CA ASP A 118 -13.63 4.22 26.16
C ASP A 118 -12.45 4.57 25.23
N SER A 119 -11.75 5.66 25.52
CA SER A 119 -10.39 5.89 25.00
C SER A 119 -9.41 4.94 25.69
N ILE A 120 -8.93 3.94 24.96
CA ILE A 120 -8.09 2.85 25.48
C ILE A 120 -6.63 3.29 25.55
N SER A 121 -5.98 3.02 26.69
CA SER A 121 -4.57 3.35 26.90
C SER A 121 -3.65 2.47 26.04
N GLU A 122 -2.47 2.96 25.66
CA GLU A 122 -1.52 2.24 24.78
C GLU A 122 -1.13 0.84 25.30
N LYS A 123 -1.11 0.62 26.62
CA LYS A 123 -0.85 -0.71 27.20
C LYS A 123 -1.99 -1.70 26.98
N GLU A 124 -3.22 -1.21 27.01
CA GLU A 124 -4.42 -2.00 26.81
C GLU A 124 -4.64 -2.31 25.32
N TRP A 125 -4.06 -1.49 24.43
CA TRP A 125 -3.93 -1.78 23.01
C TRP A 125 -3.07 -2.99 22.71
N ASP A 126 -1.86 -3.05 23.28
CA ASP A 126 -0.97 -4.21 23.11
C ASP A 126 -1.62 -5.48 23.66
N GLU A 127 -2.29 -5.38 24.81
CA GLU A 127 -3.03 -6.51 25.39
C GLU A 127 -4.21 -6.94 24.51
N PHE A 128 -4.95 -5.99 23.91
CA PHE A 128 -6.04 -6.29 22.99
C PHE A 128 -5.56 -6.96 21.70
N ILE A 129 -4.50 -6.45 21.06
CA ILE A 129 -3.95 -7.06 19.84
C ILE A 129 -3.42 -8.47 20.13
N ASN A 130 -2.76 -8.67 21.27
CA ASN A 130 -2.20 -9.97 21.62
C ASN A 130 -3.25 -10.97 22.12
N SER A 131 -4.42 -10.51 22.59
CA SER A 131 -5.54 -11.35 23.05
C SER A 131 -6.59 -11.63 21.97
N ALA A 132 -6.65 -10.83 20.91
CA ALA A 132 -7.55 -11.08 19.79
C ALA A 132 -7.21 -12.42 19.13
N PRO A 133 -8.22 -13.28 18.85
CA PRO A 133 -7.98 -14.49 18.08
C PRO A 133 -7.40 -14.09 16.73
N LYS A 134 -6.17 -14.53 16.44
CA LYS A 134 -5.53 -14.26 15.15
C LYS A 134 -6.51 -14.66 14.05
N PRO A 135 -6.70 -13.81 13.01
CA PRO A 135 -7.53 -14.16 11.86
C PRO A 135 -7.13 -15.57 11.44
N GLN A 136 -8.09 -16.50 11.42
CA GLN A 136 -7.83 -17.83 10.90
C GLN A 136 -7.37 -17.62 9.47
N GLU A 137 -6.06 -17.77 9.26
CA GLU A 137 -5.42 -17.71 7.97
C GLU A 137 -6.17 -18.73 7.11
N SER A 138 -7.07 -18.22 6.26
CA SER A 138 -7.78 -19.02 5.28
C SER A 138 -6.69 -19.74 4.51
N LYS A 139 -6.54 -21.03 4.82
CA LYS A 139 -5.57 -21.92 4.20
C LYS A 139 -6.06 -22.15 2.78
N THR A 140 -5.95 -21.12 1.95
CA THR A 140 -6.11 -21.19 0.51
C THR A 140 -4.95 -22.05 0.04
N THR A 141 -5.22 -23.35 0.02
CA THR A 141 -4.28 -24.35 -0.46
C THR A 141 -3.90 -23.90 -1.87
N PRO A 142 -2.63 -23.57 -2.15
CA PRO A 142 -2.23 -23.28 -3.50
C PRO A 142 -2.54 -24.54 -4.30
N ARG A 143 -3.46 -24.40 -5.26
CA ARG A 143 -3.78 -25.45 -6.22
C ARG A 143 -2.58 -25.54 -7.17
N THR A 144 -1.49 -26.09 -6.67
CA THR A 144 -0.27 -26.40 -7.41
C THR A 144 -0.57 -27.62 -8.25
N GLY A 145 -1.03 -27.38 -9.48
CA GLY A 145 -1.14 -28.43 -10.49
C GLY A 145 -2.22 -28.12 -11.50
N MET A 146 -1.88 -27.36 -12.55
CA MET A 146 -2.43 -27.60 -13.90
C MET A 146 -1.84 -26.76 -15.06
N PHE A 147 -0.58 -26.30 -15.02
CA PHE A 147 -0.03 -25.51 -16.14
C PHE A 147 1.38 -25.89 -16.61
N ASP A 148 1.77 -27.17 -16.53
CA ASP A 148 3.03 -27.67 -17.13
C ASP A 148 2.87 -28.37 -18.50
N ASP A 149 1.71 -28.28 -19.17
CA ASP A 149 1.47 -28.98 -20.45
C ASP A 149 1.21 -28.04 -21.65
N LEU A 150 2.08 -27.06 -21.86
CA LEU A 150 2.16 -26.34 -23.14
C LEU A 150 3.57 -26.33 -23.72
N ILE A 151 4.14 -27.53 -23.91
CA ILE A 151 5.23 -27.76 -24.87
C ILE A 151 4.71 -28.75 -25.93
N PRO A 152 4.59 -28.37 -27.21
CA PRO A 152 4.06 -29.26 -28.24
C PRO A 152 5.08 -30.36 -28.57
N LYS A 153 4.84 -31.58 -28.08
CA LYS A 153 5.45 -32.79 -28.64
C LYS A 153 4.57 -33.36 -29.76
N LYS A 154 5.28 -33.87 -30.77
CA LYS A 154 4.86 -34.47 -32.05
C LYS A 154 3.57 -35.33 -32.01
N PRO A 155 2.89 -35.46 -33.17
CA PRO A 155 1.61 -36.16 -33.27
C PRO A 155 1.76 -37.67 -33.10
N VAL A 156 1.05 -38.24 -32.12
CA VAL A 156 0.82 -39.69 -31.99
C VAL A 156 -0.60 -40.01 -32.42
N LYS A 157 -0.70 -41.10 -33.19
CA LYS A 157 -1.88 -41.58 -33.91
C LYS A 157 -3.08 -41.87 -32.99
N ARG A 158 -4.27 -41.58 -33.54
CA ARG A 158 -5.58 -41.98 -33.03
C ARG A 158 -5.64 -43.47 -32.71
N SER A 159 -6.20 -43.79 -31.54
CA SER A 159 -6.93 -45.03 -31.30
C SER A 159 -8.29 -44.66 -30.72
N SER A 160 -9.32 -45.05 -31.45
CA SER A 160 -10.72 -45.03 -31.03
C SER A 160 -10.94 -46.16 -30.04
N THR A 161 -11.52 -45.86 -28.88
CA THR A 161 -12.23 -46.87 -28.08
C THR A 161 -13.42 -46.18 -27.44
N ALA A 162 -14.59 -46.56 -27.95
CA ALA A 162 -15.88 -46.32 -27.33
C ALA A 162 -16.07 -47.28 -26.15
N GLY A 163 -16.82 -46.86 -25.13
CA GLY A 163 -17.48 -47.81 -24.24
C GLY A 163 -17.67 -47.34 -22.79
N GLY A 164 -18.90 -46.91 -22.52
CA GLY A 164 -19.60 -47.07 -21.24
C GLY A 164 -19.21 -46.13 -20.10
N MET A 165 -20.01 -45.98 -19.04
CA MET A 165 -21.37 -46.42 -18.72
C MET A 165 -21.53 -46.02 -17.24
N PHE A 166 -22.57 -45.23 -16.96
CA PHE A 166 -23.29 -45.12 -15.69
C PHE A 166 -22.58 -44.60 -14.41
N ASP A 167 -23.34 -43.72 -13.75
CA ASP A 167 -23.53 -43.55 -12.32
C ASP A 167 -22.35 -43.17 -11.43
N ASP A 168 -22.36 -41.92 -10.97
CA ASP A 168 -22.38 -41.64 -9.53
C ASP A 168 -22.79 -40.18 -9.31
N LEU A 169 -24.08 -40.00 -9.02
CA LEU A 169 -24.68 -38.74 -8.58
C LEU A 169 -24.55 -38.71 -7.05
N PRO A 170 -23.73 -37.83 -6.43
CA PRO A 170 -23.76 -37.69 -4.99
C PRO A 170 -25.03 -36.97 -4.53
N ASP A 171 -25.73 -37.68 -3.66
CA ASP A 171 -26.94 -37.37 -2.91
C ASP A 171 -26.95 -35.96 -2.29
N LEU A 172 -27.86 -35.10 -2.77
CA LEU A 172 -28.13 -33.75 -2.26
C LEU A 172 -29.21 -33.74 -1.17
N THR A 173 -29.15 -34.67 -0.22
CA THR A 173 -30.06 -34.69 0.94
C THR A 173 -29.32 -34.66 2.26
N ARG A 174 -28.47 -33.65 2.47
CA ARG A 174 -28.01 -33.29 3.82
C ARG A 174 -28.60 -31.96 4.27
N SER A 175 -29.79 -32.08 4.85
CA SER A 175 -30.42 -31.05 5.67
C SER A 175 -29.42 -30.57 6.74
N PRO A 176 -29.17 -29.26 6.89
CA PRO A 176 -28.25 -28.77 7.90
C PRO A 176 -28.80 -29.12 9.28
N THR A 177 -28.08 -30.00 9.97
CA THR A 177 -28.24 -30.30 11.38
C THR A 177 -28.17 -29.00 12.17
N LYS A 178 -29.30 -28.69 12.81
CA LYS A 178 -29.46 -27.97 14.08
C LYS A 178 -28.10 -27.71 14.74
N ALA A 179 -27.62 -26.47 14.62
CA ALA A 179 -26.47 -25.99 15.36
C ALA A 179 -26.84 -26.03 16.85
N ASP A 180 -26.22 -26.93 17.58
CA ASP A 180 -26.29 -26.99 19.02
C ASP A 180 -25.82 -25.65 19.59
N GLY A 181 -26.71 -25.03 20.36
CA GLY A 181 -26.45 -23.80 21.09
C GLY A 181 -25.38 -24.05 22.13
N ASN A 182 -24.13 -23.82 21.76
CA ASN A 182 -23.05 -23.72 22.72
C ASN A 182 -23.06 -22.30 23.27
N ALA A 183 -23.33 -22.21 24.57
CA ALA A 183 -23.43 -20.98 25.33
C ALA A 183 -22.19 -20.11 25.14
N ARG A 184 -22.44 -18.84 24.83
CA ARG A 184 -21.51 -17.72 24.67
C ARG A 184 -20.44 -17.70 25.78
N GLN A 185 -19.30 -18.32 25.54
CA GLN A 185 -18.05 -17.96 26.22
C GLN A 185 -17.45 -16.78 25.47
N GLY A 186 -17.70 -15.57 25.99
CA GLY A 186 -17.09 -14.31 25.56
C GLY A 186 -17.25 -13.99 24.09
N SER A 187 -18.18 -13.09 23.73
CA SER A 187 -18.26 -12.50 22.39
C SER A 187 -16.96 -11.75 22.08
N GLN A 188 -15.93 -12.46 21.62
CA GLN A 188 -14.67 -11.90 21.20
C GLN A 188 -14.95 -11.09 19.94
N CYS A 189 -14.77 -9.78 20.05
CA CYS A 189 -14.86 -8.89 18.91
C CYS A 189 -13.77 -9.25 17.91
N GLY A 190 -14.18 -9.69 16.72
CA GLY A 190 -13.26 -9.91 15.61
C GLY A 190 -12.78 -8.57 15.06
N ILE A 191 -11.46 -8.43 14.89
CA ILE A 191 -10.89 -7.33 14.11
C ILE A 191 -11.17 -7.65 12.64
N VAL A 192 -11.87 -6.75 11.97
CA VAL A 192 -12.32 -6.93 10.58
C VAL A 192 -11.51 -6.09 9.61
N GLY A 193 -10.88 -5.02 10.10
CA GLY A 193 -9.99 -4.21 9.29
C GLY A 193 -8.95 -3.51 10.14
N GLU A 194 -7.77 -3.34 9.57
CA GLU A 194 -6.70 -2.51 10.09
C GLU A 194 -6.26 -1.54 9.00
N TYR A 195 -6.08 -0.28 9.35
CA TYR A 195 -5.59 0.73 8.42
C TYR A 195 -4.68 1.73 9.11
N VAL A 196 -3.62 2.13 8.41
CA VAL A 196 -2.69 3.17 8.85
C VAL A 196 -2.96 4.45 8.06
N ALA A 197 -3.60 5.41 8.72
CA ALA A 197 -3.91 6.70 8.14
C ALA A 197 -2.73 7.66 8.32
N VAL A 198 -2.15 8.11 7.21
CA VAL A 198 -1.05 9.10 7.20
C VAL A 198 -1.61 10.48 6.89
N ALA A 199 -1.63 11.36 7.89
CA ALA A 199 -1.98 12.77 7.73
C ALA A 199 -0.72 13.57 7.38
N SER A 200 -0.46 13.70 6.08
CA SER A 200 0.65 14.49 5.54
C SER A 200 0.31 15.98 5.43
N ALA A 201 1.35 16.83 5.34
CA ALA A 201 1.23 18.29 5.20
C ALA A 201 0.43 18.98 6.33
N LEU A 202 0.36 18.34 7.50
CA LEU A 202 -0.24 18.92 8.68
C LEU A 202 0.64 20.08 9.19
N ARG A 203 0.04 21.15 9.70
CA ARG A 203 0.78 22.22 10.39
C ARG A 203 0.07 22.53 11.69
N VAL A 204 0.50 21.85 12.76
CA VAL A 204 0.05 22.15 14.13
C VAL A 204 1.22 22.76 14.89
N PRO A 205 1.25 24.10 15.05
CA PRO A 205 2.27 24.73 15.86
C PRO A 205 2.25 24.21 17.29
N LYS A 206 3.39 24.30 17.98
CA LYS A 206 3.50 23.93 19.40
C LYS A 206 2.38 24.55 20.25
N GLY A 207 1.75 23.74 21.09
CA GLY A 207 0.67 24.15 22.00
C GLY A 207 -0.68 24.47 21.35
N GLN A 208 -0.80 24.36 20.01
CA GLN A 208 -2.06 24.69 19.32
C GLN A 208 -2.93 23.45 19.08
N LYS A 209 -4.23 23.73 18.90
CA LYS A 209 -5.22 22.77 18.41
C LYS A 209 -5.53 23.03 16.94
N ARG A 210 -5.70 21.97 16.13
CA ARG A 210 -6.13 22.06 14.73
C ARG A 210 -7.10 20.94 14.40
N ALA A 211 -8.07 21.23 13.54
CA ALA A 211 -8.94 20.20 12.98
C ALA A 211 -8.14 19.31 12.02
N LEU A 212 -8.33 18.00 12.16
CA LEU A 212 -7.83 16.97 11.26
C LEU A 212 -9.01 16.41 10.48
N LYS A 213 -8.81 16.26 9.17
CA LYS A 213 -9.67 15.45 8.30
C LYS A 213 -8.76 14.69 7.35
N THR A 214 -8.75 13.37 7.46
CA THR A 214 -7.91 12.50 6.62
C THR A 214 -8.75 11.36 6.02
N PRO A 215 -8.58 11.06 4.73
CA PRO A 215 -9.24 9.91 4.13
C PRO A 215 -8.70 8.61 4.70
N VAL A 216 -9.59 7.64 4.87
CA VAL A 216 -9.28 6.29 5.37
C VAL A 216 -9.73 5.30 4.32
N HIS A 217 -8.94 4.26 4.08
CA HIS A 217 -9.28 3.26 3.06
C HIS A 217 -9.11 1.85 3.59
N PHE A 218 -10.22 1.21 3.94
CA PHE A 218 -10.22 -0.21 4.27
C PHE A 218 -10.51 -1.01 3.00
N ALA A 219 -9.60 -1.89 2.61
CA ALA A 219 -9.81 -2.83 1.52
C ALA A 219 -10.69 -3.99 1.97
N ASP A 220 -11.60 -4.45 1.09
CA ASP A 220 -12.36 -5.70 1.23
C ASP A 220 -13.12 -5.88 2.56
N LEU A 221 -13.71 -4.80 3.09
CA LEU A 221 -14.55 -4.91 4.29
C LEU A 221 -15.81 -5.77 4.01
N PRO A 222 -16.12 -6.76 4.86
CA PRO A 222 -17.42 -7.43 4.81
C PRO A 222 -18.54 -6.44 5.16
N THR A 223 -19.78 -6.83 4.89
CA THR A 223 -20.94 -6.03 5.29
C THR A 223 -21.07 -6.03 6.81
N LEU A 224 -20.74 -4.90 7.43
CA LEU A 224 -20.80 -4.70 8.88
C LEU A 224 -22.23 -4.32 9.29
N THR A 225 -22.84 -5.10 10.19
CA THR A 225 -24.15 -4.76 10.76
C THR A 225 -24.02 -3.84 11.98
N GLU A 226 -23.00 -4.06 12.80
CA GLU A 226 -22.68 -3.26 13.97
C GLU A 226 -21.16 -3.16 14.10
N TRP A 227 -20.62 -1.95 14.10
CA TRP A 227 -19.17 -1.76 14.14
C TRP A 227 -18.75 -0.85 15.27
N SER A 228 -17.58 -1.13 15.78
CA SER A 228 -16.82 -0.25 16.65
C SER A 228 -15.43 -0.06 16.05
N TRP A 229 -14.78 1.02 16.45
CA TRP A 229 -13.44 1.30 15.98
C TRP A 229 -12.62 1.86 17.12
N ARG A 230 -11.32 1.69 16.99
CA ARG A 230 -10.35 2.19 17.94
C ARG A 230 -9.18 2.77 17.15
N TYR A 231 -8.42 3.68 17.74
CA TYR A 231 -7.20 4.22 17.13
C TYR A 231 -6.01 4.34 18.10
N SER A 232 -4.80 4.23 17.55
CA SER A 232 -3.54 4.57 18.21
C SER A 232 -2.76 5.59 17.36
N ILE A 233 -1.94 6.41 18.01
CA ILE A 233 -0.98 7.27 17.32
C ILE A 233 0.32 6.48 17.25
N ASP A 234 0.69 6.03 16.05
CA ASP A 234 1.90 5.23 15.87
C ASP A 234 3.14 6.12 15.75
N LYS A 235 2.99 7.25 15.04
CA LYS A 235 4.13 8.12 14.73
C LYS A 235 3.72 9.58 14.60
N ALA A 236 4.56 10.47 15.13
CA ALA A 236 4.43 11.92 14.97
C ALA A 236 5.76 12.49 14.47
N ILE A 237 5.73 13.27 13.39
CA ILE A 237 6.94 13.81 12.74
C ILE A 237 6.96 15.32 12.87
N ALA A 238 8.07 15.85 13.40
CA ALA A 238 8.30 17.28 13.49
C ALA A 238 8.59 17.91 12.13
N LYS A 239 8.17 19.17 11.96
CA LYS A 239 8.59 20.00 10.82
C LYS A 239 10.08 20.31 10.97
N TYR A 240 10.87 19.91 9.97
CA TYR A 240 12.26 20.36 9.87
C TYR A 240 12.26 21.87 9.60
N GLN A 241 12.90 22.64 10.50
CA GLN A 241 13.19 24.06 10.30
C GLN A 241 14.50 24.23 9.55
#